data_AF-A0A368D9Q5-F1
#
_entry.id   AF-A0A368D9Q5-F1
#
_cell.length_a   1.000
_cell.length_b   1.000
_cell.length_c   1.000
_cell.angle_alpha   90.00
_cell.angle_beta   90.00
_cell.angle_gamma   90.00
#
_symmetry.space_group_name_H-M   'P 1'
#
loop_
_entity.id
_entity.type
_entity.pdbx_description
1 polymer ?
#
loop_
_entity_poly.entity_id
_entity_poly.type
_entity_poly.pdbx_seq_one_letter_code
_entity_poly.pdbx_strand_id
1 'polypeptide(L)' 'MEITVSRKAHFNAAHRLYNQSWSDKRNKEVFGKCNNPNYHGHNYELIVSVRGMINPETGYV' A
#
# COMPACT_ATOMS: atom_id res chain seq x y z
N MET A 1 -26.01 -6.36 15.28
CA MET A 1 -25.48 -6.77 13.96
C MET A 1 -24.08 -6.22 13.86
N GLU A 2 -23.10 -7.07 13.59
CA GLU A 2 -21.71 -6.64 13.36
C GLU A 2 -21.50 -6.45 11.85
N ILE A 3 -20.84 -5.35 11.46
CA ILE A 3 -20.57 -5.06 10.04
C ILE A 3 -19.12 -4.62 9.87
N THR A 4 -18.66 -4.61 8.62
CA THR A 4 -17.37 -4.04 8.22
C THR A 4 -17.63 -2.77 7.42
N VAL A 5 -17.01 -1.66 7.82
CA VAL A 5 -17.02 -0.39 7.08
C VAL A 5 -15.64 -0.18 6.47
N SER A 6 -15.60 0.08 5.16
CA SER A 6 -14.35 0.33 4.44
C SER A 6 -14.31 1.75 3.92
N ARG A 7 -13.16 2.42 4.06
CA ARG A 7 -12.86 3.70 3.43
C ARG A 7 -11.74 3.53 2.41
N LYS A 8 -12.00 3.99 1.20
CA LYS A 8 -11.00 4.08 0.12
C LYS A 8 -10.34 5.46 0.13
N ALA A 9 -9.04 5.50 -0.01
CA ALA A 9 -8.23 6.69 -0.21
C ALA A 9 -7.24 6.46 -1.36
N HIS A 10 -6.90 7.53 -2.07
CA HIS A 10 -5.99 7.50 -3.21
C HIS A 10 -4.74 8.32 -2.90
N PHE A 11 -3.56 7.87 -3.32
CA PHE A 11 -2.34 8.66 -3.26
C PHE A 11 -1.33 8.27 -4.34
N ASN A 12 -0.50 9.23 -4.74
CA ASN A 12 0.56 9.01 -5.71
C ASN A 12 1.91 9.00 -5.01
N ALA A 13 2.77 8.02 -5.31
CA ALA A 13 4.10 7.92 -4.72
C ALA A 13 5.11 7.29 -5.68
N ALA A 14 6.36 7.78 -5.60
CA ALA A 14 7.51 7.18 -6.28
C ALA A 14 8.31 6.29 -5.33
N HIS A 15 8.87 5.20 -5.85
CA HIS A 15 9.73 4.30 -5.09
C HIS A 15 10.73 3.53 -5.97
N ARG A 16 11.66 2.86 -5.30
CA ARG A 16 12.62 1.91 -5.87
C ARG A 16 12.68 0.71 -4.96
N LEU A 17 12.52 -0.49 -5.51
CA LEU A 17 12.78 -1.72 -4.77
C LEU A 17 14.29 -1.95 -4.74
N TYR A 18 14.92 -1.82 -3.58
CA TYR A 18 16.36 -1.98 -3.39
C TYR A 18 16.66 -2.54 -2.00
N ASN A 19 17.50 -3.57 -1.93
CA ASN A 19 18.03 -4.11 -0.69
C ASN A 19 19.50 -3.66 -0.51
N GLN A 20 19.77 -2.91 0.56
CA GLN A 20 21.10 -2.34 0.84
C GLN A 20 22.16 -3.38 1.17
N SER A 21 21.75 -4.58 1.61
CA SER A 21 22.67 -5.69 1.90
C SER A 21 23.05 -6.49 0.65
N TRP A 22 22.53 -6.14 -0.53
CA TRP A 22 22.78 -6.85 -1.79
C TRP A 22 23.63 -6.01 -2.75
N SER A 23 24.38 -6.71 -3.60
CA SER A 23 25.04 -6.06 -4.73
C SER A 23 24.03 -5.51 -5.73
N ASP A 24 24.42 -4.49 -6.48
CA ASP A 24 23.57 -3.89 -7.53
C ASP A 24 23.16 -4.92 -8.59
N LYS A 25 24.07 -5.86 -8.93
CA LYS A 25 23.76 -6.96 -9.86
C LYS A 25 22.60 -7.80 -9.33
N ARG A 26 22.66 -8.24 -8.08
CA ARG A 26 21.60 -9.03 -7.45
C ARG A 26 20.29 -8.24 -7.35
N ASN A 27 20.36 -6.97 -6.98
CA ASN A 27 19.20 -6.08 -6.96
C ASN A 27 18.53 -5.95 -8.35
N LYS A 28 19.32 -5.80 -9.40
CA LYS A 28 18.84 -5.75 -10.79
C LYS A 28 18.25 -7.08 -11.25
N GLU A 29 18.86 -8.21 -10.89
CA GLU A 29 18.36 -9.55 -11.21
C GLU A 29 17.01 -9.84 -10.54
N VAL A 30 16.87 -9.51 -9.25
CA VAL A 30 15.67 -9.80 -8.46
C VAL A 30 14.53 -8.82 -8.76
N PHE A 31 14.80 -7.52 -8.74
CA PHE A 31 13.76 -6.50 -8.85
C PHE A 31 13.60 -5.93 -10.26
N GLY A 32 14.50 -6.24 -11.20
CA GLY A 32 14.37 -5.89 -12.61
C GLY A 32 14.13 -4.38 -12.83
N LYS A 33 13.07 -4.06 -13.60
CA LYS A 33 12.68 -2.68 -13.89
C LYS A 33 12.32 -1.87 -12.63
N CYS A 34 11.81 -2.51 -11.58
CA CYS A 34 11.47 -1.85 -10.32
C CYS A 34 12.71 -1.42 -9.52
N ASN A 35 13.92 -1.88 -9.89
CA ASN A 35 15.19 -1.43 -9.33
C ASN A 35 15.76 -0.17 -9.99
N ASN A 36 15.02 0.49 -10.89
CA ASN A 36 15.51 1.67 -11.60
C ASN A 36 16.16 2.69 -10.62
N PRO A 37 17.44 3.07 -10.80
CA PRO A 37 18.10 4.05 -9.94
C PRO A 37 17.38 5.40 -9.90
N ASN A 38 16.62 5.72 -10.96
CA ASN A 38 15.81 6.93 -11.05
C ASN A 38 14.34 6.71 -10.64
N TYR A 39 14.06 5.66 -9.88
CA TYR A 39 12.74 5.34 -9.34
C TYR A 39 11.69 5.02 -10.43
N HIS A 40 10.48 4.72 -9.97
CA HIS A 40 9.25 4.68 -10.75
C HIS A 40 8.08 5.04 -9.83
N GLY A 41 6.90 5.34 -10.38
CA GLY A 41 5.74 5.78 -9.59
C GLY A 41 4.53 4.89 -9.76
N HIS A 42 3.62 5.00 -8.79
CA HIS A 42 2.29 4.41 -8.85
C HIS A 42 1.24 5.36 -8.30
N ASN A 43 0.02 5.13 -8.75
CA ASN A 43 -1.19 5.74 -8.23
C ASN A 43 -1.88 4.69 -7.35
N TYR A 44 -1.56 4.70 -6.06
CA TYR A 44 -2.01 3.69 -5.11
C TYR A 44 -3.45 3.94 -4.64
N GLU A 45 -4.16 2.85 -4.41
CA GLU A 45 -5.45 2.83 -3.74
C GLU A 45 -5.30 2.12 -2.40
N LEU A 46 -5.60 2.83 -1.31
CA LEU A 46 -5.62 2.31 0.05
C LEU A 46 -7.06 2.09 0.48
N ILE A 47 -7.41 0.84 0.79
CA ILE A 47 -8.71 0.50 1.37
C ILE A 47 -8.47 0.08 2.81
N VAL A 48 -8.97 0.87 3.75
CA VAL A 48 -8.93 0.57 5.18
C VAL A 48 -10.30 0.09 5.62
N SER A 49 -10.35 -1.06 6.28
CA SER A 49 -11.58 -1.66 6.78
C SER A 49 -11.55 -1.75 8.30
N VAL A 50 -12.64 -1.31 8.95
CA VAL A 50 -12.89 -1.51 10.37
C VAL A 50 -14.14 -2.38 10.54
N ARG A 51 -14.15 -3.27 11.53
CA ARG A 51 -15.27 -4.18 11.80
C ARG A 51 -15.73 -4.00 13.23
N GLY A 52 -17.04 -3.93 13.44
CA GLY A 52 -17.60 -3.75 14.77
C GLY A 52 -19.12 -3.72 14.81
N MET A 53 -19.63 -3.62 16.03
CA MET A 53 -21.06 -3.50 16.30
C MET A 53 -21.54 -2.11 15.93
N ILE A 54 -22.70 -2.03 15.30
CA ILE A 54 -23.35 -0.75 15.00
C ILE A 54 -23.80 -0.12 16.32
N ASN A 55 -23.33 1.10 16.60
CA ASN A 55 -23.84 1.92 17.68
C ASN A 55 -25.31 2.28 17.38
N PRO A 56 -26.27 1.94 18.27
CA PRO A 56 -27.70 2.09 17.97
C PRO A 56 -28.19 3.55 17.92
N GLU A 57 -27.45 4.48 18.51
CA GLU A 57 -27.81 5.91 18.51
C GLU A 57 -27.28 6.63 17.27
N THR A 58 -26.04 6.32 16.85
CA THR A 58 -25.34 7.05 15.78
C THR A 58 -25.31 6.30 14.44
N GLY A 59 -25.53 4.98 14.46
CA GLY A 59 -25.38 4.12 13.29
C GLY A 59 -23.93 3.85 12.88
N TYR A 60 -22.94 4.34 13.64
CA TYR A 60 -21.53 4.18 13.32
C TYR A 60 -20.98 2.84 13.81
N VAL A 61 -19.87 2.44 13.19
CA VAL A 61 -19.00 1.35 13.61
C VAL A 61 -17.74 1.93 14.19
#